data_AF-A0A7L5YX30-F1
#
_entry.id   AF-A0A7L5YX30-F1
#
_cell.length_a   1.000
_cell.length_b   1.000
_cell.length_c   1.000
_cell.angle_alpha   90.00
_cell.angle_beta   90.00
_cell.angle_gamma   90.00
#
_symmetry.space_group_name_H-M   'P 1'
#
loop_
_entity.id
_entity.type
_entity.pdbx_description
1 polymer ?
#
loop_
_entity_poly.entity_id
_entity_poly.type
_entity_poly.pdbx_seq_one_letter_code
_entity_poly.pdbx_strand_id
1 'polypeptide(L)' 'MEITILPDGRVEYTVVGVKGAHCADIAELLKVLGQVEQEQNTGEYYESERSGDVVIRH' A
#
# COMPACT_ATOMS: atom_id res chain seq x y z
N MET A 1 7.68 -2.03 1.18
CA MET A 1 7.35 -2.24 -0.24
C MET A 1 8.20 -3.37 -0.76
N GLU A 2 7.57 -4.35 -1.39
CA GLU A 2 8.22 -5.48 -2.05
C GLU A 2 7.69 -5.58 -3.49
N ILE A 3 8.57 -5.85 -4.46
CA ILE A 3 8.23 -5.96 -5.89
C ILE A 3 8.94 -7.19 -6.47
N THR A 4 8.20 -8.02 -7.19
CA THR A 4 8.71 -9.20 -7.90
C THR A 4 8.32 -9.12 -9.37
N ILE A 5 9.29 -9.35 -10.25
CA ILE A 5 9.04 -9.51 -11.70
C ILE A 5 9.05 -10.99 -12.01
N LEU A 6 7.93 -11.51 -12.50
CA LEU A 6 7.77 -12.90 -12.86
C LEU A 6 8.42 -13.18 -14.23
N PRO A 7 8.83 -14.43 -14.53
CA PRO A 7 9.47 -14.79 -15.79
C PRO A 7 8.60 -14.55 -17.05
N ASP A 8 7.29 -14.43 -16.88
CA ASP A 8 6.32 -14.12 -17.94
C ASP A 8 6.11 -12.60 -18.14
N GLY A 9 6.83 -11.76 -17.39
CA GLY A 9 6.76 -10.30 -17.48
C GLY A 9 5.68 -9.67 -16.60
N ARG A 10 4.91 -10.47 -15.84
CA ARG A 10 3.98 -9.91 -14.84
C ARG A 10 4.73 -9.32 -13.66
N VAL A 11 4.15 -8.28 -13.07
CA VAL A 11 4.69 -7.59 -11.89
C VAL A 11 3.75 -7.81 -10.72
N GLU A 12 4.28 -8.37 -9.64
CA GLU A 12 3.58 -8.50 -8.36
C GLU A 12 4.18 -7.49 -7.37
N TYR A 13 3.33 -6.77 -6.64
CA TYR A 13 3.79 -5.81 -5.63
C TYR A 13 2.96 -5.91 -4.35
N THR A 14 3.62 -5.69 -3.22
CA THR A 14 2.97 -5.61 -1.91
C THR A 14 3.40 -4.31 -1.23
N VAL A 15 2.42 -3.47 -0.93
CA VAL A 15 2.60 -2.28 -0.10
C VAL A 15 2.47 -2.72 1.36
N VAL A 16 3.56 -2.59 2.11
CA VAL A 16 3.66 -3.00 3.54
C VAL A 16 4.10 -1.78 4.34
N GLY A 17 3.51 -1.55 5.51
CA GLY A 17 3.87 -0.49 6.44
C GLY A 17 3.21 0.87 6.17
N VAL A 18 2.26 0.95 5.22
CA VAL A 18 1.51 2.17 4.90
C VAL A 18 0.04 1.93 5.23
N LYS A 19 -0.51 2.77 6.11
CA LYS A 19 -1.88 2.64 6.62
C LYS A 19 -2.82 3.62 5.93
N GLY A 20 -4.09 3.25 5.83
CA GLY A 20 -5.16 4.16 5.39
C GLY A 20 -4.96 4.77 3.99
N ALA A 21 -5.28 6.06 3.84
CA ALA A 21 -5.34 6.75 2.55
C ALA A 21 -4.02 6.74 1.76
N HIS A 22 -2.88 6.79 2.47
CA HIS A 22 -1.56 6.76 1.84
C HIS A 22 -1.24 5.42 1.16
N CYS A 23 -1.88 4.33 1.59
CA CYS A 23 -1.75 3.02 0.93
C CYS A 23 -2.39 3.06 -0.46
N ALA A 24 -3.55 3.72 -0.57
CA ALA A 24 -4.27 3.85 -1.84
C ALA A 24 -3.51 4.73 -2.85
N ASP A 25 -2.90 5.83 -2.40
CA ASP A 25 -2.11 6.72 -3.26
C ASP A 25 -0.93 5.99 -3.91
N ILE A 26 -0.22 5.16 -3.13
CA ILE A 26 0.93 4.38 -3.62
C ILE A 26 0.44 3.29 -4.60
N ALA A 27 -0.67 2.62 -4.30
CA ALA A 27 -1.25 1.65 -5.21
C ALA A 27 -1.67 2.28 -6.55
N GLU A 28 -2.17 3.51 -6.54
CA GLU A 28 -2.53 4.24 -7.76
C GLU A 28 -1.31 4.54 -8.64
N LEU A 29 -0.20 4.97 -8.05
CA LEU A 29 1.05 5.20 -8.79
C LEU A 29 1.59 3.93 -9.46
N LEU A 30 1.36 2.75 -8.87
CA LEU A 30 1.85 1.48 -9.42
C LEU A 30 1.03 0.99 -10.62
N LYS A 31 -0.16 1.56 -10.88
CA LYS A 31 -0.95 1.29 -12.08
C LYS A 31 -0.25 1.72 -13.37
N VAL A 32 0.79 2.57 -13.30
CA VAL A 32 1.60 2.93 -14.48
C VAL A 32 2.41 1.76 -15.03
N LEU A 33 2.61 0.70 -14.25
CA LEU A 33 3.41 -0.46 -14.64
C LEU A 33 2.69 -1.37 -15.65
N GLY A 34 1.36 -1.25 -15.77
CA GLY A 34 0.57 -2.04 -16.71
C GLY A 34 -0.89 -2.15 -16.31
N GLN A 35 -1.60 -3.08 -16.93
CA GLN A 35 -2.99 -3.37 -16.58
C GLN A 35 -3.04 -4.22 -15.30
N VAL A 36 -3.84 -3.80 -14.32
CA VAL A 36 -4.06 -4.57 -13.08
C VAL A 36 -4.94 -5.79 -13.40
N GLU A 37 -4.40 -6.99 -13.18
CA GLU A 37 -5.16 -8.23 -13.32
C GLU A 37 -5.89 -8.63 -12.01
N GLN A 38 -5.29 -8.32 -10.85
CA GLN A 38 -5.83 -8.66 -9.55
C GLN A 38 -5.35 -7.66 -8.48
N GLU A 39 -6.24 -7.28 -7.56
CA GLU A 39 -5.96 -6.39 -6.44
C GLU A 39 -6.61 -6.97 -5.16
N GLN A 40 -5.86 -6.97 -4.06
CA GLN A 40 -6.36 -7.42 -2.76
C GLN A 40 -5.82 -6.52 -1.65
N ASN A 41 -6.74 -5.99 -0.85
CA ASN A 41 -6.39 -5.16 0.31
C ASN A 41 -5.81 -6.02 1.43
N THR A 42 -4.68 -5.61 1.99
CA THR A 42 -4.08 -6.21 3.19
C THR A 42 -4.76 -5.65 4.45
N GLY A 43 -4.51 -6.26 5.61
CA GLY A 43 -5.07 -5.78 6.89
C GLY A 43 -4.72 -4.31 7.19
N GLU A 44 -3.53 -3.86 6.75
CA GLU A 44 -3.03 -2.49 6.92
C GLU A 44 -3.86 -1.43 6.18
N TYR A 45 -4.54 -1.80 5.10
CA TYR A 45 -5.46 -0.91 4.37
C TYR A 45 -6.64 -0.46 5.26
N TYR A 46 -7.12 -1.33 6.14
CA TYR A 46 -8.26 -1.07 7.01
C TYR A 46 -7.85 -0.48 8.37
N GLU A 47 -6.54 -0.45 8.66
CA GLU A 47 -6.05 0.23 9.85
C GLU A 47 -6.20 1.74 9.65
N SER A 48 -7.09 2.34 10.44
CA SER A 48 -7.18 3.81 10.51
C SER A 48 -5.84 4.35 11.03
N GLU A 49 -5.35 5.45 10.47
CA GLU A 49 -4.30 6.26 11.10
C GLU A 49 -4.84 6.76 12.45
N ARG A 50 -4.71 5.95 13.50
CA ARG A 50 -4.71 6.47 14.86
C ARG A 50 -3.42 7.27 14.96
N SER A 51 -3.52 8.58 14.74
CA SER A 51 -2.47 9.53 15.12
C SER A 51 -2.15 9.30 16.59
N GLY A 52 -1.06 8.60 16.85
CA GLY A 52 -0.55 8.35 18.18
C GLY A 52 0.08 9.62 18.74
N ASP A 53 -0.53 10.13 19.81
CA ASP A 53 0.06 10.84 20.95
C ASP A 53 0.75 12.19 20.73
N VAL A 54 -0.04 13.27 20.57
CA VAL A 54 0.37 14.59 21.07
C VAL A 54 -0.11 14.73 22.53
N VAL A 55 0.77 14.39 23.48
CA VAL A 55 0.55 14.70 24.90
C VAL A 55 0.93 16.15 25.14
N ILE A 56 -0.04 17.07 25.20
CA ILE A 56 0.19 18.40 25.77
C ILE A 56 0.17 18.26 27.30
N ARG A 57 1.33 18.42 27.93
CA ARG A 57 1.45 18.53 29.40
C ARG A 57 1.24 19.98 29.82
N HIS A 58 0.40 20.20 30.83
CA HIS A 58 0.20 21.49 31.49
C HIS A 58 1.34 21.78 32.48
#